data_AF-X0TH02-F1
#
_entry.id   AF-X0TH02-F1
#
_cell.length_a   1.000
_cell.length_b   1.000
_cell.length_c   1.000
_cell.angle_alpha   90.00
_cell.angle_beta   90.00
_cell.angle_gamma   90.00
#
_symmetry.space_group_name_H-M   'P 1'
#
loop_
_entity.id
_entity.type
_entity.pdbx_description
1 polymer ?
#
loop_
_entity_poly.entity_id
_entity_poly.type
_entity_poly.pdbx_seq_one_letter_code
_entity_poly.pdbx_strand_id
1 'polypeptide(L)'
;MKYSLPQELEKFDFYVDKLRKKECTIELKEIRKPRTIQQNKYLHVIISLFAIETGYTLEEMKTILKRKCDFMRYKKNDQTFLKPSSQLDTKELTDWIDWIRNLAGQAEFYLPSPDNYLRDWTELKKE
;
A
#
# COMPACT_ATOMS: atom_id res chain seq x y z
N MET A 1 9.87 16.15 -4.60
CA MET A 1 10.48 15.17 -3.68
C MET A 1 9.62 15.15 -2.41
N LYS A 2 9.40 13.99 -1.78
CA LYS A 2 8.55 13.88 -0.57
C LYS A 2 9.45 13.52 0.60
N TYR A 3 9.35 14.27 1.70
CA TYR A 3 10.14 14.05 2.92
C TYR A 3 9.21 13.84 4.10
N SER A 4 9.57 12.91 4.98
CA SER A 4 8.93 12.75 6.29
C SER A 4 9.68 13.62 7.29
N LEU A 5 9.21 14.85 7.51
CA LEU A 5 9.92 15.86 8.32
C LEU A 5 10.48 15.31 9.65
N PRO A 6 9.76 14.60 10.53
CA PRO A 6 10.34 14.14 11.80
C PRO A 6 11.50 13.14 11.66
N GLN A 7 11.71 12.51 10.51
CA GLN A 7 12.73 11.48 10.29
C GLN A 7 13.81 11.90 9.29
N GLU A 8 13.55 12.93 8.50
CA GLU A 8 14.38 13.29 7.34
C GLU A 8 14.73 14.80 7.31
N LEU A 9 14.69 15.48 8.46
CA LEU A 9 15.04 16.91 8.58
C LEU A 9 16.39 17.22 7.93
N GLU A 10 17.44 16.47 8.26
CA GLU A 10 18.79 16.72 7.73
C GLU A 10 18.86 16.62 6.20
N LYS A 11 18.13 15.66 5.60
CA LYS A 11 18.06 15.49 4.15
C LYS A 11 17.25 16.59 3.50
N PHE A 12 16.20 17.05 4.17
CA PHE A 12 15.39 18.17 3.72
C PHE A 12 16.22 19.45 3.70
N ASP A 13 16.91 19.77 4.79
CA ASP A 13 17.73 20.99 4.90
C ASP A 13 18.86 21.01 3.87
N PHE A 14 19.56 19.88 3.69
CA PHE A 14 20.58 19.75 2.64
C PHE A 14 20.03 20.02 1.24
N TYR A 15 18.85 19.49 0.94
CA TYR A 15 18.23 19.68 -0.36
C TYR A 15 17.73 21.12 -0.56
N VAL A 16 17.18 21.76 0.49
CA VAL A 16 16.79 23.16 0.47
C VAL A 16 18.00 24.07 0.25
N ASP A 17 19.13 23.81 0.92
CA ASP A 17 20.38 24.55 0.70
C ASP A 17 20.86 24.44 -0.76
N LYS A 18 20.79 23.24 -1.33
CA LYS A 18 21.12 23.01 -2.75
C LYS A 18 20.18 23.78 -3.69
N LEU A 19 18.88 23.83 -3.40
CA LEU A 19 17.91 24.57 -4.19
C LEU A 19 18.10 26.09 -4.05
N ARG A 20 18.46 26.57 -2.86
CA ARG A 20 18.79 27.98 -2.60
C ARG A 20 19.99 28.41 -3.44
N LYS A 21 21.04 27.59 -3.53
CA LYS A 21 22.20 27.82 -4.40
C LYS A 21 21.89 27.79 -5.89
N LYS A 22 20.79 27.13 -6.28
CA LYS A 22 20.36 26.99 -7.68
C LYS A 22 19.40 28.09 -8.14
N GLU A 23 19.00 29.01 -7.24
CA GLU A 23 18.12 30.15 -7.51
C GLU A 23 16.84 29.78 -8.28
N CYS A 24 16.28 28.60 -7.99
CA CYS A 24 15.10 28.09 -8.69
C CYS A 24 13.80 28.34 -7.89
N THR A 25 12.67 28.47 -8.58
CA THR A 25 11.34 28.54 -7.95
C THR A 25 10.97 27.19 -7.34
N ILE A 26 10.53 27.19 -6.07
CA ILE A 26 10.15 25.98 -5.32
C ILE A 26 8.67 26.01 -4.97
N GLU A 27 8.01 24.85 -5.05
CA GLU A 27 6.65 24.63 -4.54
C GLU A 27 6.72 23.73 -3.30
N LEU A 28 6.19 24.24 -2.18
CA LEU A 28 6.04 23.49 -0.93
C LEU A 28 4.56 23.14 -0.73
N LYS A 29 4.27 21.86 -0.59
CA LYS A 29 2.91 21.37 -0.37
C LYS A 29 2.87 20.44 0.84
N GLU A 30 1.98 20.75 1.79
CA GLU A 30 1.67 19.84 2.89
C GLU A 30 0.96 18.61 2.31
N ILE A 31 1.54 17.43 2.52
CA ILE A 31 0.93 16.16 2.15
C ILE A 31 0.28 15.58 3.40
N ARG A 32 -1.02 15.89 3.60
CA ARG A 32 -1.84 15.14 4.55
C ARG A 32 -1.92 13.70 4.07
N LYS A 33 -1.35 12.78 4.84
CA LYS A 33 -1.38 11.34 4.50
C LYS A 33 -2.84 10.88 4.62
N PRO A 34 -3.54 10.53 3.53
CA PRO A 34 -4.91 10.03 3.62
C PRO A 34 -4.98 8.60 4.19
N ARG A 35 -3.82 7.93 4.33
CA ARG A 35 -3.67 6.56 4.82
C ARG A 35 -2.43 6.44 5.68
N THR A 36 -2.51 5.63 6.72
CA THR A 36 -1.34 5.15 7.41
C THR A 36 -0.51 4.34 6.41
N ILE A 37 0.71 4.82 6.09
CA ILE A 37 1.65 4.19 5.13
C ILE A 37 1.79 2.69 5.38
N GLN A 38 1.65 2.27 6.63
CA GLN A 38 1.78 0.90 7.09
C GLN A 38 0.68 -0.02 6.55
N GLN A 39 -0.59 0.40 6.57
CA GLN A 39 -1.69 -0.41 6.06
C GLN A 39 -1.57 -0.65 4.56
N ASN A 40 -1.14 0.38 3.81
CA ASN A 40 -0.94 0.26 2.36
C ASN A 40 0.26 -0.67 2.06
N LYS A 41 1.35 -0.58 2.82
CA LYS A 41 2.49 -1.50 2.71
C LYS A 41 2.07 -2.95 2.99
N TYR A 42 1.34 -3.16 4.08
CA TYR A 42 0.85 -4.48 4.47
C TYR A 42 -0.07 -5.10 3.41
N LEU A 43 -1.01 -4.32 2.89
CA LEU A 43 -1.88 -4.72 1.78
C LEU A 43 -1.06 -5.18 0.55
N HIS A 44 0.01 -4.46 0.20
CA HIS A 44 0.89 -4.86 -0.89
C HIS A 44 1.58 -6.20 -0.61
N VAL A 45 2.06 -6.42 0.62
CA VAL A 45 2.71 -7.67 1.02
C VAL A 45 1.75 -8.87 0.92
N ILE A 46 0.55 -8.76 1.48
CA ILE A 46 -0.41 -9.88 1.44
C ILE A 46 -0.82 -10.22 0.00
N ILE A 47 -0.98 -9.22 -0.88
CA ILE A 47 -1.29 -9.46 -2.30
C ILE A 47 -0.09 -10.14 -2.99
N SER A 48 1.14 -9.72 -2.70
CA SER A 48 2.34 -10.36 -3.24
C SER A 48 2.44 -11.82 -2.85
N LEU A 49 2.26 -12.13 -1.55
CA LEU A 49 2.31 -13.50 -1.05
C LEU A 49 1.24 -14.36 -1.72
N PHE A 50 0.02 -13.84 -1.78
CA PHE A 50 -1.09 -14.54 -2.42
C PHE A 50 -0.85 -14.77 -3.92
N ALA A 51 -0.19 -13.82 -4.61
CA ALA A 51 0.20 -13.95 -6.01
C ALA A 51 1.28 -15.04 -6.20
N ILE A 52 2.28 -15.10 -5.32
CA ILE A 52 3.34 -16.12 -5.33
C ILE A 52 2.73 -17.52 -5.16
N GLU A 53 1.87 -17.72 -4.16
CA GLU A 53 1.24 -19.02 -3.87
C GLU A 53 0.36 -19.53 -5.03
N THR A 54 -0.21 -18.62 -5.81
CA THR A 54 -1.13 -18.95 -6.91
C THR A 54 -0.48 -18.89 -8.29
N GLY A 55 0.80 -18.51 -8.37
CA GLY A 55 1.54 -18.38 -9.62
C GLY A 55 1.13 -17.20 -10.51
N TYR A 56 0.42 -16.21 -9.97
CA TYR A 56 0.04 -14.99 -10.72
C TYR A 56 1.04 -13.86 -10.50
N THR A 57 1.06 -12.90 -11.41
CA THR A 57 1.72 -11.63 -11.13
C THR A 57 0.94 -10.80 -10.10
N LEU A 58 1.62 -9.88 -9.42
CA LEU A 58 1.00 -9.00 -8.45
C LEU A 58 -0.18 -8.20 -9.04
N GLU A 59 -0.06 -7.75 -10.29
CA GLU A 59 -1.09 -6.95 -10.96
C GLU A 59 -2.32 -7.78 -11.32
N GLU A 60 -2.12 -9.01 -11.79
CA GLU A 60 -3.19 -9.96 -12.07
C GLU A 60 -3.93 -10.32 -10.78
N MET A 61 -3.19 -10.69 -9.73
CA MET A 61 -3.80 -11.05 -8.45
C MET A 61 -4.58 -9.87 -7.86
N LYS A 62 -4.02 -8.67 -7.91
CA LYS A 62 -4.72 -7.46 -7.48
C LYS A 62 -6.02 -7.24 -8.26
N THR A 63 -6.05 -7.55 -9.55
CA THR A 63 -7.25 -7.46 -10.39
C THR A 63 -8.27 -8.53 -10.02
N ILE A 64 -7.83 -9.77 -9.79
CA ILE A 64 -8.68 -10.89 -9.37
C ILE A 64 -9.34 -10.60 -8.02
N LEU A 65 -8.56 -10.16 -7.02
CA LEU A 65 -9.07 -9.84 -5.69
C LEU A 65 -10.11 -8.70 -5.75
N LYS A 66 -9.88 -7.67 -6.57
CA LYS A 66 -10.86 -6.60 -6.78
C LYS A 66 -12.14 -7.07 -7.47
N ARG A 67 -12.06 -8.04 -8.39
CA ARG A 67 -13.25 -8.61 -9.06
C ARG A 67 -14.07 -9.49 -8.14
N LYS A 68 -13.42 -10.21 -7.22
CA LYS A 68 -14.06 -11.07 -6.23
C LYS A 68 -14.70 -10.29 -5.08
N CYS A 69 -14.17 -9.11 -4.77
CA CYS A 69 -14.63 -8.30 -3.65
C CYS A 69 -15.77 -7.35 -4.06
N ASP A 70 -16.96 -7.49 -3.48
CA ASP A 70 -18.15 -6.73 -3.87
C ASP A 70 -18.01 -5.21 -3.75
N PHE A 71 -17.47 -4.71 -2.64
CA PHE A 71 -17.37 -3.26 -2.41
C PHE A 71 -16.29 -2.57 -3.26
N MET A 72 -15.42 -3.36 -3.90
CA MET A 72 -14.46 -2.89 -4.90
C MET A 72 -15.08 -2.68 -6.28
N ARG A 73 -16.35 -3.08 -6.46
CA ARG A 73 -17.08 -2.91 -7.71
C ARG A 73 -18.07 -1.77 -7.59
N TYR A 74 -18.20 -0.97 -8.64
CA TYR A 74 -19.26 0.03 -8.76
C TYR A 74 -19.87 -0.03 -10.16
N LYS A 75 -21.16 0.27 -10.26
CA LYS A 75 -21.87 0.32 -11.54
C LYS A 75 -21.91 1.76 -12.04
N LYS A 76 -21.58 1.96 -13.31
CA LYS A 76 -21.75 3.23 -14.02
C LYS A 76 -22.31 2.91 -15.41
N ASN A 77 -23.50 3.42 -15.72
CA ASN A 77 -24.19 3.18 -17.00
C ASN A 77 -24.25 1.68 -17.35
N ASP A 78 -24.78 0.85 -16.45
CA ASP A 78 -24.90 -0.62 -16.58
C ASP A 78 -23.59 -1.42 -16.74
N GLN A 79 -22.44 -0.75 -16.74
CA GLN A 79 -21.12 -1.39 -16.75
C GLN A 79 -20.51 -1.44 -15.35
N THR A 80 -19.92 -2.59 -15.01
CA THR A 80 -19.22 -2.79 -13.73
C THR A 80 -17.77 -2.36 -13.85
N PHE A 81 -17.39 -1.36 -13.07
CA PHE A 81 -16.02 -0.87 -12.96
C PHE A 81 -15.40 -1.25 -11.62
N LEU A 82 -14.07 -1.36 -11.60
CA LEU A 82 -13.31 -1.60 -10.39
C LEU A 82 -12.87 -0.27 -9.77
N LYS A 83 -13.11 -0.09 -8.48
CA LYS A 83 -12.59 1.06 -7.74
C LYS A 83 -11.05 1.01 -7.75
N PRO A 84 -10.39 2.15 -8.01
CA PRO A 84 -8.95 2.23 -7.85
C PRO A 84 -8.62 2.08 -6.37
N SER A 85 -7.59 1.27 -6.08
CA SER A 85 -7.15 1.05 -4.70
C SER A 85 -6.68 2.35 -4.04
N SER A 86 -6.46 3.43 -4.79
CA SER A 86 -6.05 4.75 -4.32
C SER A 86 -7.21 5.63 -3.82
N GLN A 87 -8.47 5.26 -4.10
CA GLN A 87 -9.66 6.00 -3.64
C GLN A 87 -10.29 5.44 -2.36
N LEU A 88 -9.85 4.26 -1.91
CA LEU A 88 -10.36 3.64 -0.68
C LEU A 88 -10.03 4.49 0.56
N ASP A 89 -11.00 4.62 1.45
CA ASP A 89 -10.79 5.18 2.77
C ASP A 89 -9.97 4.23 3.67
N THR A 90 -9.47 4.74 4.79
CA THR A 90 -8.72 3.94 5.79
C THR A 90 -9.57 2.78 6.34
N LYS A 91 -10.88 2.99 6.52
CA LYS A 91 -11.80 1.92 6.94
C LYS A 91 -11.95 0.85 5.85
N GLU A 92 -12.33 1.27 4.64
CA GLU A 92 -12.51 0.35 3.50
C GLU A 92 -11.25 -0.46 3.19
N LEU A 93 -10.06 0.11 3.43
CA LEU A 93 -8.80 -0.59 3.24
C LEU A 93 -8.55 -1.66 4.32
N THR A 94 -8.97 -1.39 5.56
CA THR A 94 -8.94 -2.38 6.64
C THR A 94 -9.92 -3.52 6.35
N ASP A 95 -11.16 -3.19 5.96
CA ASP A 95 -12.16 -4.17 5.55
C ASP A 95 -11.66 -5.04 4.38
N TRP A 96 -10.91 -4.45 3.44
CA TRP A 96 -10.32 -5.20 2.33
C TRP A 96 -9.24 -6.17 2.79
N ILE A 97 -8.37 -5.72 3.69
CA ILE A 97 -7.33 -6.56 4.28
C ILE A 97 -7.97 -7.76 4.98
N ASP A 98 -8.98 -7.52 5.84
CA ASP A 98 -9.66 -8.59 6.57
C ASP A 98 -10.38 -9.55 5.60
N TRP A 99 -10.99 -9.04 4.54
CA TRP A 99 -11.60 -9.87 3.52
C TRP A 99 -10.56 -10.76 2.78
N ILE A 100 -9.40 -10.21 2.41
CA ILE A 100 -8.31 -11.00 1.80
C ILE A 100 -7.81 -12.07 2.76
N ARG A 101 -7.66 -11.75 4.05
CA ARG A 101 -7.23 -12.72 5.07
C ARG A 101 -8.22 -13.85 5.25
N ASN A 102 -9.52 -13.55 5.28
CA ASN A 102 -10.55 -14.57 5.34
C ASN A 102 -10.54 -15.47 4.10
N LEU A 103 -10.38 -14.89 2.91
CA LEU A 103 -10.25 -15.64 1.66
C LEU A 103 -9.02 -16.56 1.68
N ALA A 104 -7.89 -16.08 2.20
CA ALA A 104 -6.67 -16.87 2.34
C ALA A 104 -6.83 -18.00 3.35
N GLY A 105 -7.47 -17.74 4.49
CA GLY A 105 -7.79 -18.79 5.48
C GLY A 105 -8.69 -19.89 4.92
N GLN A 106 -9.66 -19.53 4.06
CA GLN A 106 -10.50 -20.51 3.35
C GLN A 106 -9.72 -21.35 2.32
N ALA A 107 -8.65 -20.78 1.77
CA ALA A 107 -7.76 -21.45 0.84
C ALA A 107 -6.56 -22.12 1.53
N GLU A 108 -6.59 -22.22 2.87
CA GLU A 108 -5.52 -22.80 3.70
C GLU A 108 -4.14 -22.11 3.55
N PHE A 109 -4.14 -20.85 3.12
CA PHE A 109 -2.93 -20.06 2.95
C PHE A 109 -2.61 -19.24 4.21
N TYR A 110 -1.36 -19.30 4.65
CA TYR A 110 -0.87 -18.49 5.77
C TYR A 110 -0.52 -17.07 5.31
N LEU A 111 -1.17 -16.07 5.91
CA LEU A 111 -0.78 -14.66 5.74
C LEU A 111 -0.25 -14.11 7.07
N PRO A 112 0.93 -13.47 7.07
CA PRO A 112 1.51 -12.88 8.27
C PRO A 112 0.66 -11.72 8.76
N SER A 113 0.60 -11.48 10.08
CA SER A 113 -0.17 -10.36 10.65
C SER A 113 0.50 -8.98 10.46
N PRO A 114 -0.27 -7.87 10.53
CA PRO A 114 0.23 -6.50 10.40
C PRO A 114 1.34 -6.13 11.38
N ASP A 115 1.39 -6.78 12.54
CA ASP A 115 2.42 -6.54 13.55
C ASP A 115 3.71 -7.36 13.28
N ASN A 116 3.58 -8.55 12.68
CA ASN A 116 4.69 -9.48 12.51
C ASN A 116 5.48 -9.26 11.21
N TYR A 117 4.86 -8.75 10.13
CA TYR A 117 5.55 -8.65 8.83
C TYR A 117 6.77 -7.69 8.84
N LEU A 118 6.84 -6.77 9.81
CA LEU A 118 7.97 -5.87 9.98
C LEU A 118 9.15 -6.52 10.73
N ARG A 119 8.87 -7.46 11.64
CA ARG A 119 9.88 -8.16 12.45
C ARG A 119 10.60 -9.24 11.67
N ASP A 120 9.87 -10.06 10.91
CA ASP A 120 10.44 -11.15 10.10
C ASP A 120 11.47 -10.64 9.04
N TRP A 121 11.23 -9.47 8.43
CA TRP A 121 12.14 -8.88 7.45
C TRP A 121 13.49 -8.43 8.04
N THR A 122 13.53 -8.09 9.33
CA THR A 122 14.78 -7.73 10.02
C THR A 122 15.60 -8.94 10.44
N GLU A 123 14.97 -10.12 10.60
CA GLU A 123 15.67 -11.35 10.95
C GLU A 123 16.28 -12.04 9.73
N LEU A 124 15.61 -12.00 8.57
CA LEU A 124 16.11 -12.59 7.31
C LEU A 124 17.31 -11.85 6.69
N LYS A 125 17.66 -10.64 7.15
CA LYS A 125 18.84 -9.89 6.68
C LYS A 125 20.09 -10.07 7.56
N LYS A 126 20.01 -10.94 8.57
CA LYS A 126 21.12 -11.23 9.49
C LYS A 126 21.92 -12.48 9.14
N GLU A 127 21.59 -13.15 8.05
CA GLU A 127 22.36 -14.27 7.48
C GLU A 127 23.19 -13.83 6.27
#